data_AF-A0A6A5QN24-F1
#
_entry.id   AF-A0A6A5QN24-F1
#
_cell.length_a   1.000
_cell.length_b   1.000
_cell.length_c   1.000
_cell.angle_alpha   90.00
_cell.angle_beta   90.00
_cell.angle_gamma   90.00
#
_symmetry.space_group_name_H-M   'P 1'
#
loop_
_entity.id
_entity.type
_entity.pdbx_description
1 polymer ?
#
loop_
_entity_poly.entity_id
_entity_poly.type
_entity_poly.pdbx_seq_one_letter_code
_entity_poly.pdbx_strand_id
1 'polypeptide(L)'
;MAAADVQQPPAEAAAPALPDYLTSPDATLGDKEAQWRYGRAPDYSKTRKMFAETKQMKHEAGSLPELVQNLVKNWEVEASFKPSLDDWRTIDRENYSFAINGSEPQGAENMLEVGTYNAIIAPNEYYDPTYSSFSSSHKTFKRMMPTFAWEVLEVYSGPPTVSFRWRHWGVMKNDYVGINNRGEKVTAKAHGGAIDIQGVTVASVNDKVQLQAVRTWFDPLDMFRQIAPQGVVKKEVVKEGLSAEDVVEQEQVASGVVTSAEQELPDHTVQSEEEAKKTTEEIDRKEREGETLGMPVPAGHAEVGEGGGCPMGFR
;
A
#
# COMPACT_ATOMS: atom_id res chain seq x y z
N MET A 1 -67.94 7.04 17.08
CA MET A 1 -66.63 7.57 16.64
C MET A 1 -65.56 6.61 17.14
N ALA A 2 -65.19 5.62 16.34
CA ALA A 2 -64.11 4.69 16.66
C ALA A 2 -62.78 5.33 16.20
N ALA A 3 -61.84 5.52 17.12
CA ALA A 3 -60.50 5.98 16.79
C ALA A 3 -59.75 4.84 16.10
N ALA A 4 -59.28 5.09 14.87
CA ALA A 4 -58.41 4.16 14.17
C ALA A 4 -57.02 4.21 14.83
N ASP A 5 -56.56 3.05 15.31
CA ASP A 5 -55.19 2.83 15.74
C ASP A 5 -54.28 2.95 14.50
N VAL A 6 -53.51 4.03 14.43
CA VAL A 6 -52.51 4.23 13.38
C VAL A 6 -51.25 3.52 13.85
N GLN A 7 -51.08 2.28 13.41
CA GLN A 7 -49.89 1.49 13.70
C GLN A 7 -48.69 2.13 12.99
N GLN A 8 -47.77 2.67 13.79
CA GLN A 8 -46.54 3.30 13.33
C GLN A 8 -45.72 2.24 12.57
N PRO A 9 -45.20 2.55 11.35
CA PRO A 9 -44.36 1.60 10.62
C PRO A 9 -43.15 1.21 11.48
N PRO A 10 -42.70 -0.06 11.45
CA PRO A 10 -41.51 -0.46 12.17
C PRO A 10 -40.33 0.44 11.76
N ALA A 11 -39.63 0.96 12.77
CA ALA A 11 -38.44 1.78 12.55
C ALA A 11 -37.45 0.99 11.68
N GLU A 12 -37.20 1.50 10.47
CA GLU A 12 -36.18 0.98 9.58
C GLU A 12 -34.85 0.97 10.33
N ALA A 13 -34.19 -0.18 10.38
CA ALA A 13 -32.89 -0.30 11.05
C ALA A 13 -31.94 0.75 10.46
N ALA A 14 -31.32 1.55 11.31
CA ALA A 14 -30.38 2.58 10.87
C ALA A 14 -29.35 1.94 9.93
N ALA A 15 -29.17 2.53 8.75
CA ALA A 15 -28.17 2.06 7.79
C ALA A 15 -26.82 1.92 8.52
N PRO A 16 -26.09 0.82 8.32
CA PRO A 16 -24.80 0.62 8.97
C PRO A 16 -23.89 1.80 8.65
N ALA A 17 -23.22 2.33 9.68
CA ALA A 17 -22.31 3.44 9.50
C ALA A 17 -21.19 3.05 8.53
N LEU A 18 -20.83 3.98 7.64
CA LEU A 18 -19.70 3.78 6.74
C LEU A 18 -18.40 3.57 7.55
N PRO A 19 -17.52 2.66 7.14
CA PRO A 19 -16.20 2.54 7.73
C PRO A 19 -15.40 3.84 7.68
N ASP A 20 -14.57 4.06 8.71
CA ASP A 20 -13.76 5.27 8.89
C ASP A 20 -12.79 5.53 7.72
N TYR A 21 -12.23 4.48 7.12
CA TYR A 21 -11.35 4.55 5.96
C TYR A 21 -12.04 5.06 4.68
N LEU A 22 -13.37 5.14 4.65
CA LEU A 22 -14.12 5.81 3.59
C LEU A 22 -14.37 7.29 3.88
N THR A 23 -14.49 7.66 5.16
CA THR A 23 -14.88 9.02 5.57
C THR A 23 -13.70 9.90 5.96
N SER A 24 -12.50 9.33 6.13
CA SER A 24 -11.27 10.05 6.44
C SER A 24 -10.11 9.55 5.57
N PRO A 25 -9.37 10.45 4.87
CA PRO A 25 -8.22 10.06 4.05
C PRO A 25 -7.01 9.59 4.86
N ASP A 26 -7.02 9.79 6.18
CA ASP A 26 -5.92 9.51 7.09
C ASP A 26 -6.34 8.54 8.22
N ALA A 27 -7.43 7.80 8.04
CA ALA A 27 -7.98 6.88 9.05
C ALA A 27 -6.93 5.85 9.54
N THR A 28 -6.24 5.22 8.59
CA THR A 28 -5.25 4.16 8.85
C THR A 28 -3.95 4.67 9.48
N LEU A 29 -3.63 5.96 9.33
CA LEU A 29 -2.50 6.59 10.03
C LEU A 29 -2.74 6.66 11.55
N GLY A 30 -4.00 6.57 11.98
CA GLY A 30 -4.41 6.57 13.38
C GLY A 30 -4.32 5.20 14.08
N ASP A 31 -3.92 4.15 13.37
CA ASP A 31 -3.89 2.78 13.89
C ASP A 31 -2.73 2.61 14.89
N LYS A 32 -3.06 2.63 16.18
CA LYS A 32 -2.09 2.61 17.29
C LYS A 32 -1.44 1.25 17.53
N GLU A 33 -2.15 0.19 17.19
CA GLU A 33 -1.73 -1.19 17.40
C GLU A 33 -1.10 -1.81 16.13
N ALA A 34 -1.13 -1.08 15.01
CA ALA A 34 -0.58 -1.57 13.77
C ALA A 34 0.94 -1.75 13.84
N GLN A 35 1.41 -2.82 13.23
CA GLN A 35 2.82 -3.02 12.98
C GLN A 35 3.23 -2.08 11.84
N TRP A 36 4.20 -1.22 12.10
CA TRP A 36 4.71 -0.28 11.11
C TRP A 36 6.07 -0.76 10.60
N ARG A 37 6.25 -0.82 9.28
CA ARG A 37 7.47 -1.26 8.60
C ARG A 37 8.72 -0.52 9.11
N TYR A 38 8.56 0.75 9.48
CA TYR A 38 9.64 1.61 10.00
C TYR A 38 9.43 2.00 11.47
N GLY A 39 8.71 1.17 12.23
CA GLY A 39 8.45 1.35 13.66
C GLY A 39 7.53 2.51 14.04
N ARG A 40 7.00 3.26 13.07
CA ARG A 40 6.03 4.34 13.27
C ARG A 40 5.15 4.59 12.05
N ALA A 41 3.99 5.22 12.27
CA ALA A 41 3.14 5.73 11.21
C ALA A 41 3.88 6.77 10.35
N PRO A 42 3.66 6.77 9.01
CA PRO A 42 4.33 7.69 8.12
C PRO A 42 3.76 9.12 8.16
N ASP A 43 4.59 10.12 7.88
CA ASP A 43 4.14 11.52 7.79
C ASP A 43 3.71 11.91 6.36
N TYR A 44 2.40 12.00 6.14
CA TYR A 44 1.79 12.44 4.87
C TYR A 44 1.54 13.95 4.79
N SER A 45 1.86 14.75 5.82
CA SER A 45 1.51 16.18 5.90
C SER A 45 1.92 16.99 4.67
N LYS A 46 3.14 16.78 4.15
CA LYS A 46 3.65 17.44 2.93
C LYS A 46 2.86 17.04 1.68
N THR A 47 2.58 15.75 1.51
CA THR A 47 1.80 15.24 0.38
C THR A 47 0.35 15.71 0.45
N ARG A 48 -0.26 15.74 1.64
CA ARG A 48 -1.62 16.26 1.87
C ARG A 48 -1.72 17.75 1.60
N LYS A 49 -0.72 18.54 2.00
CA LYS A 49 -0.62 19.96 1.66
C LYS A 49 -0.54 20.16 0.14
N MET A 50 0.39 19.47 -0.52
CA MET A 50 0.56 19.55 -1.98
C MET A 50 -0.73 19.15 -2.71
N PHE A 51 -1.38 18.07 -2.27
CA PHE A 51 -2.69 17.64 -2.78
C PHE A 51 -3.73 18.75 -2.63
N ALA A 52 -3.90 19.31 -1.42
CA ALA A 52 -4.92 20.32 -1.16
C ALA A 52 -4.72 21.59 -2.01
N GLU A 53 -3.46 21.98 -2.24
CA GLU A 53 -3.09 23.17 -3.02
C GLU A 53 -3.21 22.98 -4.54
N THR A 54 -3.04 21.74 -5.05
CA THR A 54 -2.83 21.51 -6.49
C THR A 54 -3.79 20.50 -7.14
N LYS A 55 -4.71 19.91 -6.38
CA LYS A 55 -5.73 19.01 -6.91
C LYS A 55 -6.59 19.69 -7.98
N GLN A 56 -7.04 18.92 -8.97
CA GLN A 56 -7.95 19.42 -9.99
C GLN A 56 -9.41 19.32 -9.54
N MET A 57 -9.73 18.32 -8.71
CA MET A 57 -11.11 17.99 -8.37
C MET A 57 -11.56 18.53 -7.01
N LYS A 58 -12.84 18.90 -6.95
CA LYS A 58 -13.56 19.22 -5.71
C LYS A 58 -14.72 18.25 -5.58
N HIS A 59 -14.55 17.23 -4.74
CA HIS A 59 -15.62 16.29 -4.42
C HIS A 59 -16.53 16.87 -3.34
N GLU A 60 -17.82 16.59 -3.44
CA GLU A 60 -18.79 16.93 -2.40
C GLU A 60 -18.58 16.00 -1.19
N ALA A 61 -18.78 16.53 0.02
CA ALA A 61 -18.61 15.75 1.24
C ALA A 61 -19.59 14.58 1.29
N GLY A 62 -19.11 13.37 1.57
CA GLY A 62 -19.88 12.13 1.57
C GLY A 62 -20.22 11.60 0.17
N SER A 63 -19.77 12.26 -0.90
CA SER A 63 -20.00 11.78 -2.27
C SER A 63 -19.16 10.54 -2.58
N LEU A 64 -19.66 9.69 -3.48
CA LEU A 64 -18.94 8.48 -3.90
C LEU A 64 -17.48 8.76 -4.37
N PRO A 65 -17.18 9.83 -5.16
CA PRO A 65 -15.80 10.18 -5.47
C PRO A 65 -14.92 10.47 -4.25
N GLU A 66 -15.45 11.12 -3.21
CA GLU A 66 -14.71 11.35 -1.97
C GLU A 66 -14.46 10.04 -1.22
N LEU A 67 -15.47 9.18 -1.11
CA LEU A 67 -15.35 7.89 -0.43
C LEU A 67 -14.33 6.97 -1.13
N VAL A 68 -14.37 6.88 -2.46
CA VAL A 68 -13.37 6.15 -3.26
C VAL A 68 -11.99 6.78 -3.07
N GLN A 69 -11.92 8.11 -3.02
CA GLN A 69 -10.65 8.79 -2.82
C GLN A 69 -10.00 8.46 -1.48
N ASN A 70 -10.79 8.43 -0.42
CA ASN A 70 -10.32 8.11 0.92
C ASN A 70 -9.93 6.62 1.02
N LEU A 71 -10.71 5.72 0.42
CA LEU A 71 -10.39 4.29 0.40
C LEU A 71 -9.00 4.03 -0.19
N VAL A 72 -8.72 4.57 -1.38
CA VAL A 72 -7.45 4.34 -2.07
C VAL A 72 -6.27 4.98 -1.31
N LYS A 73 -6.47 6.16 -0.71
CA LYS A 73 -5.43 6.81 0.12
C LYS A 73 -5.08 5.99 1.36
N ASN A 74 -6.08 5.39 2.01
CA ASN A 74 -5.84 4.51 3.14
C ASN A 74 -5.19 3.20 2.69
N TRP A 75 -5.69 2.58 1.62
CA TRP A 75 -5.12 1.34 1.07
C TRP A 75 -3.63 1.51 0.73
N GLU A 76 -3.23 2.64 0.14
CA GLU A 76 -1.83 2.90 -0.19
C GLU A 76 -0.95 3.02 1.08
N VAL A 77 -1.44 3.67 2.13
CA VAL A 77 -0.74 3.73 3.44
C VAL A 77 -0.54 2.32 4.00
N GLU A 78 -1.58 1.48 3.98
CA GLU A 78 -1.48 0.11 4.46
C GLU A 78 -0.49 -0.71 3.62
N ALA A 79 -0.61 -0.63 2.29
CA ALA A 79 0.23 -1.35 1.34
C ALA A 79 1.72 -1.00 1.44
N SER A 80 2.03 0.26 1.68
CA SER A 80 3.41 0.74 1.73
C SER A 80 4.03 0.57 3.13
N PHE A 81 3.26 0.68 4.22
CA PHE A 81 3.83 0.83 5.57
C PHE A 81 3.43 -0.21 6.60
N LYS A 82 2.45 -1.09 6.33
CA LYS A 82 2.06 -2.16 7.25
C LYS A 82 2.54 -3.51 6.72
N PRO A 83 3.55 -4.15 7.34
CA PRO A 83 4.13 -5.39 6.84
C PRO A 83 3.26 -6.63 7.15
N SER A 84 2.23 -6.48 7.99
CA SER A 84 1.27 -7.54 8.29
C SER A 84 -0.07 -7.25 7.62
N LEU A 85 -0.61 -8.23 6.90
CA LEU A 85 -1.98 -8.17 6.36
C LEU A 85 -3.02 -8.08 7.47
N ASP A 86 -2.68 -8.49 8.70
CA ASP A 86 -3.58 -8.39 9.84
C ASP A 86 -3.93 -6.95 10.23
N ASP A 87 -3.09 -6.00 9.82
CA ASP A 87 -3.34 -4.59 10.03
C ASP A 87 -4.03 -3.92 8.84
N TRP A 88 -4.30 -4.63 7.74
CA TRP A 88 -4.96 -4.07 6.57
C TRP A 88 -6.48 -4.18 6.74
N ARG A 89 -7.13 -3.03 6.83
CA ARG A 89 -8.59 -2.88 7.04
C ARG A 89 -9.33 -2.62 5.73
N THR A 90 -8.64 -2.09 4.72
CA THR A 90 -9.23 -1.69 3.43
C THR A 90 -9.45 -2.84 2.44
N ILE A 91 -8.99 -4.05 2.77
CA ILE A 91 -9.08 -5.23 1.88
C ILE A 91 -9.89 -6.36 2.53
N ASP A 92 -10.54 -7.15 1.69
CA ASP A 92 -11.08 -8.45 2.06
C ASP A 92 -9.97 -9.49 1.83
N ARG A 93 -9.21 -9.81 2.88
CA ARG A 93 -7.93 -10.55 2.80
C ARG A 93 -8.03 -11.85 2.01
N GLU A 94 -9.08 -12.63 2.26
CA GLU A 94 -9.27 -13.94 1.62
C GLU A 94 -9.54 -13.84 0.12
N ASN A 95 -10.14 -12.72 -0.32
CA ASN A 95 -10.57 -12.52 -1.70
C ASN A 95 -9.74 -11.46 -2.43
N TYR A 96 -8.75 -10.86 -1.77
CA TYR A 96 -8.00 -9.73 -2.30
C TYR A 96 -7.09 -10.15 -3.45
N SER A 97 -7.20 -9.42 -4.55
CA SER A 97 -6.32 -9.54 -5.69
C SER A 97 -6.11 -8.19 -6.39
N PHE A 98 -4.92 -8.02 -6.96
CA PHE A 98 -4.53 -6.83 -7.67
C PHE A 98 -3.87 -7.19 -9.01
N ALA A 99 -4.31 -6.55 -10.09
CA ALA A 99 -3.82 -6.80 -11.45
C ALA A 99 -3.62 -5.49 -12.22
N ILE A 100 -2.60 -5.45 -13.08
CA ILE A 100 -2.25 -4.27 -13.88
C ILE A 100 -2.14 -4.61 -15.35
N ASN A 101 -2.70 -3.77 -16.22
CA ASN A 101 -2.52 -3.83 -17.67
C ASN A 101 -2.81 -5.21 -18.28
N GLY A 102 -3.72 -5.98 -17.67
CA GLY A 102 -4.07 -7.33 -18.10
C GLY A 102 -3.17 -8.44 -17.57
N SER A 103 -2.28 -8.17 -16.60
CA SER A 103 -1.53 -9.21 -15.89
C SER A 103 -2.45 -10.17 -15.13
N GLU A 104 -1.90 -11.33 -14.78
CA GLU A 104 -2.56 -12.23 -13.83
C GLU A 104 -2.75 -11.53 -12.48
N PRO A 105 -3.91 -11.71 -11.80
CA PRO A 105 -4.14 -11.17 -10.47
C PRO A 105 -3.16 -11.76 -9.44
N GLN A 106 -2.64 -10.90 -8.56
CA GLN A 106 -1.74 -11.26 -7.48
C GLN A 106 -2.41 -11.00 -6.12
N GLY A 107 -2.15 -11.88 -5.14
CA GLY A 107 -2.63 -11.72 -3.76
C GLY A 107 -1.91 -10.61 -2.99
N ALA A 108 -2.38 -10.34 -1.78
CA ALA A 108 -1.82 -9.28 -0.94
C ALA A 108 -0.39 -9.61 -0.44
N GLU A 109 -0.08 -10.89 -0.25
CA GLU A 109 1.22 -11.39 0.16
C GLU A 109 2.31 -11.06 -0.87
N ASN A 110 2.03 -11.27 -2.15
CA ASN A 110 2.95 -10.90 -3.22
C ASN A 110 3.23 -9.40 -3.22
N MET A 111 2.21 -8.57 -2.96
CA MET A 111 2.38 -7.12 -2.90
C MET A 111 3.23 -6.67 -1.70
N LEU A 112 3.12 -7.35 -0.55
CA LEU A 112 3.99 -7.11 0.60
C LEU A 112 5.44 -7.44 0.32
N GLU A 113 5.69 -8.55 -0.39
CA GLU A 113 7.01 -9.05 -0.73
C GLU A 113 7.72 -8.12 -1.74
N VAL A 114 7.08 -7.84 -2.88
CA VAL A 114 7.74 -7.09 -3.96
C VAL A 114 7.65 -5.57 -3.78
N GLY A 115 6.60 -5.08 -3.12
CA GLY A 115 6.29 -3.66 -3.00
C GLY A 115 5.49 -3.09 -4.15
N THR A 116 4.78 -1.99 -3.88
CA THR A 116 3.84 -1.37 -4.81
C THR A 116 4.49 -0.98 -6.15
N TYR A 117 5.65 -0.31 -6.15
CA TYR A 117 6.35 0.06 -7.40
C TYR A 117 6.73 -1.14 -8.26
N ASN A 118 7.26 -2.20 -7.65
CA ASN A 118 7.66 -3.42 -8.36
C ASN A 118 6.46 -4.21 -8.87
N ALA A 119 5.35 -4.18 -8.14
CA ALA A 119 4.09 -4.80 -8.57
C ALA A 119 3.46 -4.07 -9.78
N ILE A 120 3.71 -2.77 -9.95
CA ILE A 120 3.01 -1.95 -10.95
C ILE A 120 3.82 -1.61 -12.21
N ILE A 121 5.16 -1.66 -12.16
CA ILE A 121 6.03 -1.27 -13.27
C ILE A 121 6.65 -2.52 -13.91
N ALA A 122 6.19 -2.84 -15.12
CA ALA A 122 6.79 -3.89 -15.94
C ALA A 122 8.24 -3.52 -16.37
N PRO A 123 9.12 -4.52 -16.56
CA PRO A 123 10.46 -4.32 -17.10
C PRO A 123 10.47 -3.47 -18.38
N ASN A 124 11.31 -2.44 -18.40
CA ASN A 124 11.43 -1.51 -19.51
C ASN A 124 12.85 -0.92 -19.60
N GLU A 125 13.07 0.00 -20.54
CA GLU A 125 14.39 0.56 -20.81
C GLU A 125 14.94 1.50 -19.73
N TYR A 126 14.12 1.84 -18.73
CA TYR A 126 14.45 2.70 -17.59
C TYR A 126 14.51 1.90 -16.28
N TYR A 127 13.61 0.92 -16.11
CA TYR A 127 13.41 0.22 -14.85
C TYR A 127 13.11 -1.26 -15.05
N ASP A 128 13.64 -2.11 -14.17
CA ASP A 128 13.28 -3.51 -14.07
C ASP A 128 13.12 -3.91 -12.60
N PRO A 129 11.93 -4.41 -12.19
CA PRO A 129 11.67 -4.82 -10.81
C PRO A 129 12.57 -5.97 -10.33
N THR A 130 13.13 -6.78 -11.24
CA THR A 130 14.04 -7.88 -10.86
C THR A 130 15.40 -7.38 -10.34
N TYR A 131 15.75 -6.13 -10.63
CA TYR A 131 16.94 -5.46 -10.11
C TYR A 131 16.58 -4.45 -9.01
N SER A 132 15.43 -4.53 -8.33
CA SER A 132 15.06 -3.52 -7.34
C SER A 132 14.30 -4.14 -6.16
N SER A 133 14.81 -3.95 -4.95
CA SER A 133 14.11 -4.33 -3.71
C SER A 133 12.96 -3.36 -3.40
N PHE A 134 12.11 -3.73 -2.43
CA PHE A 134 11.11 -2.81 -1.88
C PHE A 134 11.77 -1.49 -1.43
N SER A 135 12.87 -1.59 -0.66
CA SER A 135 13.67 -0.46 -0.17
C SER A 135 14.20 0.40 -1.32
N SER A 136 14.90 -0.20 -2.30
CA SER A 136 15.55 0.56 -3.38
C SER A 136 14.53 1.25 -4.29
N SER A 137 13.42 0.59 -4.62
CA SER A 137 12.34 1.19 -5.43
C SER A 137 11.69 2.39 -4.75
N HIS A 138 11.34 2.27 -3.47
CA HIS A 138 10.77 3.36 -2.69
C HIS A 138 11.77 4.52 -2.54
N LYS A 139 13.04 4.23 -2.30
CA LYS A 139 14.10 5.25 -2.26
C LYS A 139 14.21 5.97 -3.60
N THR A 140 14.29 5.25 -4.73
CA THR A 140 14.40 5.84 -6.07
C THR A 140 13.25 6.80 -6.37
N PHE A 141 11.99 6.34 -6.27
CA PHE A 141 10.85 7.16 -6.68
C PHE A 141 10.52 8.28 -5.68
N LYS A 142 10.59 8.03 -4.37
CA LYS A 142 10.30 9.06 -3.35
C LYS A 142 11.38 10.12 -3.26
N ARG A 143 12.66 9.80 -3.52
CA ARG A 143 13.69 10.85 -3.63
C ARG A 143 13.49 11.69 -4.87
N MET A 144 13.26 11.06 -6.03
CA MET A 144 13.01 11.76 -7.28
C MET A 144 11.80 12.71 -7.17
N MET A 145 10.70 12.22 -6.57
CA MET A 145 9.46 12.96 -6.34
C MET A 145 9.04 12.91 -4.86
N PRO A 146 9.54 13.82 -4.01
CA PRO A 146 9.26 13.83 -2.57
C PRO A 146 7.78 13.95 -2.18
N THR A 147 6.95 14.42 -3.12
CA THR A 147 5.50 14.46 -3.00
C THR A 147 4.92 13.92 -4.30
N PHE A 148 4.17 12.82 -4.22
CA PHE A 148 3.47 12.21 -5.34
C PHE A 148 2.02 11.97 -4.91
N ALA A 149 1.16 12.97 -5.15
CA ALA A 149 -0.22 12.94 -4.74
C ALA A 149 -1.05 12.05 -5.67
N TRP A 150 -2.22 11.64 -5.19
CA TRP A 150 -3.19 10.85 -5.94
C TRP A 150 -4.59 11.44 -5.83
N GLU A 151 -5.31 11.48 -6.94
CA GLU A 151 -6.71 11.92 -6.95
C GLU A 151 -7.62 11.13 -7.87
N VAL A 152 -8.88 11.01 -7.45
CA VAL A 152 -9.97 10.55 -8.31
C VAL A 152 -10.36 11.70 -9.23
N LEU A 153 -10.36 11.44 -10.53
CA LEU A 153 -10.80 12.40 -11.54
C LEU A 153 -12.30 12.23 -11.81
N GLU A 154 -12.79 11.00 -11.84
CA GLU A 154 -14.16 10.68 -12.21
C GLU A 154 -14.56 9.30 -11.72
N VAL A 155 -15.81 9.11 -11.30
CA VAL A 155 -16.36 7.79 -10.94
C VAL A 155 -17.50 7.46 -11.88
N TYR A 156 -17.44 6.28 -12.49
CA TYR A 156 -18.40 5.79 -13.49
C TYR A 156 -19.43 4.82 -12.91
N SER A 157 -19.12 4.14 -11.80
CA SER A 157 -20.02 3.20 -11.13
C SER A 157 -19.72 3.08 -9.63
N GLY A 158 -20.74 2.70 -8.85
CA GLY A 158 -20.62 2.46 -7.40
C GLY A 158 -20.64 0.98 -7.03
N PRO A 159 -20.55 0.63 -5.73
CA PRO A 159 -20.52 -0.75 -5.26
C PRO A 159 -21.70 -1.60 -5.80
N PRO A 160 -21.50 -2.92 -6.02
CA PRO A 160 -20.34 -3.72 -5.63
C PRO A 160 -19.17 -3.68 -6.63
N THR A 161 -19.33 -3.04 -7.79
CA THR A 161 -18.26 -2.91 -8.79
C THR A 161 -18.05 -1.43 -9.09
N VAL A 162 -17.01 -0.86 -8.50
CA VAL A 162 -16.66 0.56 -8.61
C VAL A 162 -15.66 0.74 -9.75
N SER A 163 -15.97 1.58 -10.73
CA SER A 163 -15.05 1.93 -11.81
C SER A 163 -14.80 3.43 -11.82
N PHE A 164 -13.54 3.85 -11.88
CA PHE A 164 -13.16 5.25 -11.77
C PHE A 164 -11.86 5.56 -12.54
N ARG A 165 -11.70 6.83 -12.90
CA ARG A 165 -10.47 7.39 -13.48
C ARG A 165 -9.73 8.18 -12.42
N TRP A 166 -8.41 8.13 -12.46
CA TRP A 166 -7.55 8.74 -11.47
C TRP A 166 -6.29 9.35 -12.09
N ARG A 167 -5.58 10.16 -11.31
CA ARG A 167 -4.21 10.56 -11.61
C ARG A 167 -3.29 10.51 -10.39
N HIS A 168 -2.03 10.26 -10.64
CA HIS A 168 -0.91 10.43 -9.72
C HIS A 168 -0.03 11.57 -10.24
N TRP A 169 0.30 12.55 -9.41
CA TRP A 169 1.14 13.66 -9.86
C TRP A 169 2.12 14.15 -8.80
N GLY A 170 3.23 14.72 -9.27
CA GLY A 170 4.27 15.29 -8.42
C GLY A 170 5.23 16.15 -9.22
N VAL A 171 6.31 16.58 -8.58
CA VAL A 171 7.38 17.35 -9.22
C VAL A 171 8.66 16.55 -9.16
N MET A 172 9.35 16.40 -10.29
CA MET A 172 10.67 15.78 -10.35
C MET A 172 11.72 16.74 -9.77
N LYS A 173 11.96 16.64 -8.46
CA LYS A 173 12.86 17.54 -7.73
C LYS A 173 14.31 17.11 -7.80
N ASN A 174 14.54 15.80 -7.88
CA ASN A 174 15.87 15.20 -7.86
C ASN A 174 16.06 14.26 -9.05
N ASP A 175 17.32 13.91 -9.30
CA ASP A 175 17.69 13.01 -10.39
C ASP A 175 17.02 11.64 -10.21
N TYR A 176 16.62 11.05 -11.33
CA TYR A 176 16.23 9.65 -11.38
C TYR A 176 17.48 8.78 -11.50
N VAL A 177 17.55 7.73 -10.70
CA VAL A 177 18.56 6.66 -10.81
C VAL A 177 17.86 5.31 -10.64
N GLY A 178 17.99 4.45 -11.65
CA GLY A 178 17.44 3.10 -11.63
C GLY A 178 18.26 2.14 -12.50
N ILE A 179 17.91 0.86 -12.45
CA ILE A 179 18.49 -0.18 -13.31
C ILE A 179 17.42 -0.65 -14.30
N ASN A 180 17.77 -0.70 -15.58
CA ASN A 180 16.84 -1.12 -16.62
C ASN A 180 16.84 -2.62 -16.89
N ASN A 181 16.00 -3.05 -17.84
CA ASN A 181 15.87 -4.43 -18.30
C ASN A 181 17.11 -5.04 -18.97
N ARG A 182 18.20 -4.28 -19.12
CA ARG A 182 19.50 -4.77 -19.57
C ARG A 182 20.55 -4.82 -18.45
N GLY A 183 20.16 -4.51 -17.20
CA GLY A 183 21.08 -4.39 -16.08
C GLY A 183 21.96 -3.13 -16.15
N GLU A 184 21.60 -2.15 -16.98
CA GLU A 184 22.33 -0.89 -17.10
C GLU A 184 21.79 0.13 -16.10
N LYS A 185 22.69 0.90 -15.49
CA LYS A 185 22.32 2.07 -14.70
C LYS A 185 21.81 3.16 -15.62
N VAL A 186 20.59 3.60 -15.37
CA VAL A 186 19.93 4.71 -16.07
C VAL A 186 19.88 5.92 -15.15
N THR A 187 20.31 7.06 -15.66
CA THR A 187 20.24 8.33 -14.94
C THR A 187 19.53 9.38 -15.80
N ALA A 188 18.54 10.05 -15.22
CA ALA A 188 17.90 11.23 -15.80
C ALA A 188 18.03 12.42 -14.84
N LYS A 189 18.48 13.57 -15.37
CA LYS A 189 18.68 14.78 -14.57
C LYS A 189 17.35 15.41 -14.20
N ALA A 190 17.24 15.90 -12.98
CA ALA A 190 16.06 16.62 -12.52
C ALA A 190 15.79 17.83 -13.42
N HIS A 191 14.56 17.91 -13.94
CA HIS A 191 14.12 19.05 -14.74
C HIS A 191 13.14 19.98 -13.97
N GLY A 192 12.78 19.64 -12.73
CA GLY A 192 11.89 20.46 -11.90
C GLY A 192 10.44 20.54 -12.40
N GLY A 193 10.10 19.78 -13.44
CA GLY A 193 8.77 19.77 -14.06
C GLY A 193 7.81 18.82 -13.36
N ALA A 194 6.54 18.92 -13.74
CA ALA A 194 5.50 18.02 -13.27
C ALA A 194 5.63 16.65 -13.94
N ILE A 195 5.36 15.61 -13.16
CA ILE A 195 5.06 14.26 -13.63
C ILE A 195 3.60 14.02 -13.24
N ASP A 196 2.75 13.66 -14.20
CA ASP A 196 1.32 13.45 -14.06
C ASP A 196 0.91 12.24 -14.90
N ILE A 197 0.66 11.12 -14.24
CA ILE A 197 0.21 9.88 -14.87
C ILE A 197 -1.26 9.65 -14.55
N GLN A 198 -2.00 9.13 -15.53
CA GLN A 198 -3.42 8.84 -15.37
C GLN A 198 -3.73 7.39 -15.69
N GLY A 199 -4.80 6.89 -15.10
CA GLY A 199 -5.28 5.55 -15.35
C GLY A 199 -6.74 5.37 -14.98
N VAL A 200 -7.22 4.16 -15.21
CA VAL A 200 -8.56 3.72 -14.84
C VAL A 200 -8.46 2.46 -13.98
N THR A 201 -9.37 2.34 -13.03
CA THR A 201 -9.46 1.17 -12.16
C THR A 201 -10.90 0.69 -12.09
N VAL A 202 -11.06 -0.64 -12.10
CA VAL A 202 -12.30 -1.34 -11.80
C VAL A 202 -12.03 -2.21 -10.58
N ALA A 203 -12.79 -1.98 -9.50
CA ALA A 203 -12.64 -2.69 -8.23
C ALA A 203 -13.96 -3.33 -7.81
N SER A 204 -13.94 -4.63 -7.52
CA SER A 204 -15.02 -5.30 -6.80
C SER A 204 -14.81 -5.12 -5.30
N VAL A 205 -15.91 -4.86 -4.56
CA VAL A 205 -15.89 -4.66 -3.12
C VAL A 205 -17.01 -5.43 -2.41
N ASN A 206 -16.78 -5.82 -1.16
CA ASN A 206 -17.80 -6.42 -0.31
C ASN A 206 -18.74 -5.37 0.33
N ASP A 207 -19.68 -5.80 1.18
CA ASP A 207 -20.64 -4.91 1.85
C ASP A 207 -20.01 -3.90 2.82
N LYS A 208 -18.76 -4.13 3.25
CA LYS A 208 -17.95 -3.19 4.04
C LYS A 208 -17.11 -2.28 3.14
N VAL A 209 -17.31 -2.34 1.82
CA VAL A 209 -16.53 -1.60 0.82
C VAL A 209 -15.03 -1.92 0.93
N GLN A 210 -14.70 -3.15 1.32
CA GLN A 210 -13.32 -3.64 1.30
C GLN A 210 -13.00 -4.18 -0.09
N LEU A 211 -11.78 -3.94 -0.56
CA LEU A 211 -11.32 -4.35 -1.88
C LEU A 211 -11.23 -5.88 -1.98
N GLN A 212 -11.82 -6.45 -3.04
CA GLN A 212 -11.72 -7.87 -3.39
C GLN A 212 -10.91 -8.04 -4.68
N ALA A 213 -11.40 -7.58 -5.82
CA ALA A 213 -10.67 -7.71 -7.10
C ALA A 213 -10.40 -6.32 -7.67
N VAL A 214 -9.12 -5.92 -7.72
CA VAL A 214 -8.69 -4.61 -8.21
C VAL A 214 -7.95 -4.76 -9.53
N ARG A 215 -8.49 -4.16 -10.59
CA ARG A 215 -7.88 -4.17 -11.92
C ARG A 215 -7.61 -2.74 -12.36
N THR A 216 -6.35 -2.45 -12.68
CA THR A 216 -5.90 -1.10 -13.02
C THR A 216 -5.24 -1.08 -14.39
N TRP A 217 -5.54 -0.04 -15.18
CA TRP A 217 -4.95 0.19 -16.50
C TRP A 217 -4.40 1.60 -16.60
N PHE A 218 -3.15 1.71 -17.01
CA PHE A 218 -2.45 2.97 -17.27
C PHE A 218 -1.25 2.72 -18.18
N ASP A 219 -0.69 3.77 -18.78
CA ASP A 219 0.56 3.65 -19.54
C ASP A 219 1.77 3.68 -18.58
N PRO A 220 2.45 2.54 -18.34
CA PRO A 220 3.56 2.50 -17.39
C PRO A 220 4.80 3.26 -17.90
N LEU A 221 4.89 3.53 -19.21
CA LEU A 221 5.97 4.29 -19.80
C LEU A 221 5.72 5.80 -19.76
N ASP A 222 4.48 6.25 -19.51
CA ASP A 222 4.16 7.68 -19.48
C ASP A 222 4.97 8.42 -18.42
N MET A 223 5.09 7.84 -17.22
CA MET A 223 5.97 8.37 -16.17
C MET A 223 7.40 8.53 -16.68
N PHE A 224 7.96 7.52 -17.35
CA PHE A 224 9.35 7.56 -17.81
C PHE A 224 9.58 8.53 -18.96
N ARG A 225 8.60 8.69 -19.86
CA ARG A 225 8.64 9.74 -20.89
C ARG A 225 8.61 11.13 -20.26
N GLN A 226 7.95 11.29 -19.11
CA GLN A 226 7.95 12.56 -18.36
C GLN A 226 9.22 12.76 -17.52
N ILE A 227 9.85 11.69 -17.01
CA ILE A 227 11.17 11.71 -16.34
C ILE A 227 12.28 12.13 -17.32
N ALA A 228 12.17 11.66 -18.56
CA ALA A 228 13.16 11.89 -19.62
C ALA A 228 12.48 12.43 -20.89
N PRO A 229 11.95 13.67 -20.89
CA PRO A 229 11.16 14.20 -22.01
C PRO A 229 11.99 14.43 -23.28
N GLN A 230 13.31 14.49 -23.16
CA GLN A 230 14.26 14.53 -24.29
C GLN A 230 14.95 13.17 -24.54
N GLY A 231 14.49 12.10 -23.88
CA GLY A 231 15.09 10.76 -23.93
C GLY A 231 16.17 10.51 -22.86
N VAL A 232 16.63 9.26 -22.76
CA VAL A 232 17.62 8.82 -21.75
C VAL A 232 18.96 9.53 -21.96
N VAL A 233 19.43 10.25 -20.93
CA VAL A 233 20.64 11.09 -21.06
C VAL A 233 21.93 10.37 -20.63
N LYS A 234 21.86 9.26 -19.87
CA LYS A 234 23.03 8.44 -19.54
C LYS A 234 22.64 6.98 -19.22
N LYS A 235 23.27 6.02 -19.91
CA LYS A 235 23.23 4.58 -19.61
C LYS A 235 24.65 4.12 -19.33
N GLU A 236 24.86 3.43 -18.22
CA GLU A 236 26.19 2.94 -17.81
C GLU A 236 26.11 1.46 -17.44
N VAL A 237 27.13 0.71 -17.84
CA VAL A 237 27.27 -0.69 -17.40
C VAL A 237 27.57 -0.69 -15.91
N VAL A 238 26.81 -1.47 -15.14
CA VAL A 238 27.07 -1.67 -13.71
C VAL A 238 28.33 -2.53 -13.56
N LYS A 239 29.26 -2.12 -12.68
CA LYS A 239 30.48 -2.90 -12.43
C LYS A 239 30.12 -4.27 -11.83
N GLU A 240 30.84 -5.32 -12.25
CA GLU A 240 30.66 -6.66 -11.69
C GLU A 240 30.76 -6.65 -10.15
N GLY A 241 29.79 -7.27 -9.48
CA GLY A 241 29.75 -7.42 -8.03
C GLY A 241 28.99 -6.33 -7.26
N LEU A 242 28.51 -5.26 -7.91
CA LEU A 242 27.59 -4.29 -7.27
C LEU A 242 26.15 -4.75 -7.44
N SER A 243 25.40 -4.80 -6.34
CA SER A 243 23.95 -4.96 -6.41
C SER A 243 23.31 -3.68 -6.96
N ALA A 244 22.11 -3.79 -7.48
CA ALA A 244 21.35 -2.62 -7.92
C ALA A 244 21.05 -1.67 -6.75
N GLU A 245 20.86 -2.20 -5.53
CA GLU A 245 20.72 -1.40 -4.32
C GLU A 245 21.98 -0.59 -4.05
N ASP A 246 23.18 -1.19 -4.16
CA ASP A 246 24.45 -0.47 -4.00
C ASP A 246 24.62 0.65 -5.04
N VAL A 247 24.23 0.39 -6.29
CA VAL A 247 24.32 1.39 -7.37
C VAL A 247 23.42 2.58 -7.09
N VAL A 248 22.17 2.29 -6.70
CA VAL A 248 21.19 3.32 -6.36
C VAL A 248 21.67 4.11 -5.14
N GLU A 249 22.15 3.44 -4.09
CA GLU A 249 22.65 4.10 -2.88
C GLU A 249 23.91 4.94 -3.12
N GLN A 250 24.90 4.44 -3.86
CA GLN A 250 26.15 5.17 -4.11
C GLN A 250 25.92 6.48 -4.88
N GLU A 251 25.12 6.45 -5.94
CA GLU A 251 24.78 7.66 -6.71
C GLU A 251 23.92 8.63 -5.90
N GLN A 252 23.05 8.11 -5.06
CA GLN A 252 22.22 8.93 -4.19
C GLN A 252 23.04 9.60 -3.08
N VAL A 253 24.05 8.92 -2.51
CA VAL A 253 25.01 9.54 -1.58
C VAL A 253 25.84 10.60 -2.31
N ALA A 254 26.31 10.31 -3.53
CA ALA A 254 27.11 11.24 -4.33
C ALA A 254 26.34 12.52 -4.72
N SER A 255 25.02 12.43 -4.90
CA SER A 255 24.17 13.58 -5.23
C SER A 255 23.79 14.46 -4.03
N GLY A 256 24.13 14.06 -2.79
CA GLY A 256 23.86 14.83 -1.58
C GLY A 256 22.37 14.92 -1.20
N VAL A 257 21.52 14.07 -1.78
CA VAL A 257 20.08 14.02 -1.49
C VAL A 257 19.82 13.13 -0.28
N VAL A 258 19.48 13.75 0.85
CA VAL A 258 19.18 13.07 2.12
C VAL A 258 17.71 12.62 2.15
N THR A 259 17.47 11.34 2.44
CA THR A 259 16.13 10.78 2.70
C THR A 259 15.51 11.33 3.97
N SER A 260 14.18 11.28 4.10
CA SER A 260 13.60 11.47 5.43
C SER A 260 14.10 10.34 6.34
N ALA A 261 14.36 10.66 7.62
CA ALA A 261 14.78 9.73 8.68
C ALA A 261 13.76 8.57 8.95
N GLU A 262 12.72 8.45 8.13
CA GLU A 262 11.71 7.41 8.15
C GLU A 262 12.08 6.21 7.28
N GLN A 263 13.01 6.39 6.33
CA GLN A 263 13.39 5.37 5.34
C GLN A 263 14.87 4.97 5.45
N GLU A 264 15.56 5.45 6.49
CA GLU A 264 16.93 5.04 6.83
C GLU A 264 16.95 3.83 7.78
N LEU A 265 15.78 3.40 8.26
CA LEU A 265 15.65 2.17 9.03
C LEU A 265 15.68 0.97 8.07
N PRO A 266 16.42 -0.11 8.40
CA PRO A 266 16.43 -1.31 7.59
C PRO A 266 15.01 -1.81 7.34
N ASP A 267 14.73 -2.31 6.14
CA ASP A 267 13.47 -3.00 5.85
C ASP A 267 13.51 -4.35 6.58
N HIS A 268 13.02 -4.40 7.82
CA HIS A 268 13.01 -5.60 8.65
C HIS A 268 11.89 -6.55 8.20
N THR A 269 11.89 -6.96 6.94
CA THR A 269 10.95 -7.98 6.44
C THR A 269 11.46 -9.41 6.69
N VAL A 270 12.70 -9.57 7.17
CA VAL A 270 13.23 -10.84 7.68
C VAL A 270 14.13 -10.53 8.88
N GLN A 271 13.80 -11.04 10.07
CA GLN A 271 14.73 -11.04 11.20
C GLN A 271 16.04 -11.71 10.73
N SER A 272 17.19 -11.08 10.91
CA SER A 272 18.45 -11.78 10.66
C SER A 272 18.51 -13.07 11.51
N GLU A 273 19.21 -14.12 11.06
CA GLU A 273 19.33 -15.36 11.85
C GLU A 273 19.84 -15.10 13.29
N GLU A 274 20.61 -14.03 13.47
CA GLU A 274 21.12 -13.59 14.77
C GLU A 274 20.07 -12.91 15.63
N GLU A 275 19.18 -12.10 15.04
CA GLU A 275 18.02 -11.49 15.72
C GLU A 275 16.94 -12.53 16.03
N ALA A 276 16.73 -13.52 15.15
CA ALA A 276 15.83 -14.64 15.39
C ALA A 276 16.35 -15.53 16.54
N LYS A 277 17.66 -15.79 16.58
CA LYS A 277 18.30 -16.51 17.70
C LYS A 277 18.19 -15.73 19.01
N LYS A 278 18.49 -14.42 19.01
CA LYS A 278 18.32 -13.58 20.21
C LYS A 278 16.88 -13.56 20.70
N THR A 279 15.92 -13.42 19.79
CA THR A 279 14.49 -13.41 20.12
C THR A 279 14.05 -14.76 20.70
N THR A 280 14.52 -15.88 20.12
CA THR A 280 14.23 -17.23 20.62
C THR A 280 14.88 -17.45 22.00
N GLU A 281 16.13 -17.05 22.18
CA GLU A 281 16.83 -17.14 23.47
C GLU A 281 16.16 -16.27 24.55
N GLU A 282 15.59 -15.12 24.17
CA GLU A 282 14.90 -14.21 25.07
C GLU A 282 13.50 -14.68 25.43
N ILE A 283 12.78 -15.31 24.50
CA ILE A 283 11.50 -16.00 24.75
C ILE A 283 11.73 -17.19 25.68
N ASP A 284 12.71 -18.06 25.37
CA ASP A 284 13.09 -19.19 26.22
C ASP A 284 13.55 -18.74 27.62
N ARG A 285 14.20 -17.58 27.72
CA ARG A 285 14.58 -16.97 29.00
C ARG A 285 13.35 -16.55 29.80
N LYS A 286 12.40 -15.86 29.16
CA LYS A 286 11.16 -15.41 29.81
C LYS A 286 10.26 -16.59 30.21
N GLU A 287 10.23 -17.67 29.44
CA GLU A 287 9.55 -18.91 29.81
C GLU A 287 10.20 -19.60 31.01
N ARG A 288 11.54 -19.65 31.07
CA ARG A 288 12.28 -20.17 32.24
C ARG A 288 12.12 -19.29 33.48
N GLU A 289 11.94 -17.98 33.30
CA GLU A 289 11.75 -16.99 34.37
C GLU A 289 10.27 -16.87 34.80
N GLY A 290 9.34 -17.58 34.13
CA GLY A 290 7.92 -17.63 34.48
C GLY A 290 7.10 -16.41 34.06
N GLU A 291 7.61 -15.59 33.14
CA GLU A 291 6.94 -14.39 32.63
C GLU A 291 6.14 -14.67 31.36
N THR A 292 5.10 -15.51 31.44
CA THR A 292 4.09 -15.60 30.37
C THR A 292 2.80 -14.89 30.79
N LEU A 293 2.41 -13.84 30.07
CA LEU A 293 1.04 -13.32 30.06
C LEU A 293 0.14 -14.33 29.31
N GLY A 294 -0.26 -15.40 30.00
CA GLY A 294 -1.43 -16.16 29.58
C GLY A 294 -2.63 -15.24 29.62
N MET A 295 -3.23 -14.95 28.46
CA MET A 295 -4.50 -14.21 28.42
C MET A 295 -5.56 -15.06 29.15
N PRO A 296 -6.25 -14.51 30.16
CA PRO A 296 -7.31 -15.25 30.83
C PRO A 296 -8.50 -15.41 29.87
N VAL A 297 -9.01 -16.63 29.78
CA VAL A 297 -10.27 -16.91 29.08
C VAL A 297 -11.40 -16.18 29.83
N PRO A 298 -12.30 -15.44 29.14
CA PRO A 298 -13.37 -14.69 29.80
C PRO A 298 -14.33 -15.58 30.58
N ALA A 299 -14.78 -15.11 31.75
CA ALA A 299 -15.81 -15.78 32.55
C ALA A 299 -17.13 -15.86 31.76
N GLY A 300 -17.60 -17.08 31.49
CA GLY A 300 -18.79 -17.36 30.67
C GLY A 300 -18.54 -18.30 29.48
N HIS A 301 -17.29 -18.73 29.25
CA HIS A 301 -17.00 -19.78 28.29
C HIS A 301 -17.63 -21.11 28.76
N ALA A 302 -18.41 -21.75 27.89
CA ALA A 302 -19.04 -23.04 28.19
C ALA A 302 -17.97 -24.12 28.43
N GLU A 303 -18.12 -24.88 29.51
CA GLU A 303 -17.31 -26.08 29.76
C GLU A 303 -17.53 -27.07 28.62
N VAL A 304 -16.46 -27.41 27.91
CA VAL A 304 -16.46 -28.50 26.95
C VAL A 304 -16.45 -29.79 27.78
N GLY A 305 -17.62 -30.40 27.93
CA GLY A 305 -17.77 -31.67 28.63
C GLY A 305 -16.93 -32.77 27.98
N GLU A 306 -16.23 -33.54 28.81
CA GLU A 306 -15.56 -34.77 28.40
C GLU A 306 -16.59 -35.81 27.94
N GLY A 307 -16.32 -36.43 26.78
CA GLY A 307 -16.86 -37.74 26.44
C GLY A 307 -17.69 -37.80 25.17
N GLY A 308 -17.13 -38.43 24.13
CA GLY A 308 -17.91 -38.81 22.96
C GLY A 308 -17.02 -39.30 21.83
N GLY A 309 -16.61 -40.57 21.89
CA GLY A 309 -15.69 -41.21 20.96
C GLY A 309 -15.99 -41.02 19.48
N CYS A 310 -14.91 -41.04 18.70
CA CYS A 310 -14.91 -41.21 17.25
C CYS A 310 -15.67 -42.49 16.85
N PRO A 311 -16.58 -42.43 15.87
CA PRO A 311 -16.94 -43.63 15.13
C PRO A 311 -17.00 -43.40 13.62
N MET A 312 -16.22 -44.21 12.89
CA MET A 312 -16.43 -44.63 11.50
C MET A 312 -16.11 -43.55 10.43
N GLY A 313 -15.04 -43.60 9.63
CA GLY A 313 -14.39 -44.77 9.05
C GLY A 313 -15.24 -45.35 7.93
N PHE A 314 -15.10 -44.85 6.69
CA PHE A 314 -15.27 -45.63 5.46
C PHE A 314 -14.61 -44.90 4.27
N ARG A 315 -13.62 -45.61 3.71
CA ARG A 315 -13.16 -45.68 2.31
C ARG A 315 -13.14 -44.42 1.44
#